data_AF-X1U232-F1
#
_entry.id   AF-X1U232-F1
#
_cell.length_a   1.000
_cell.length_b   1.000
_cell.length_c   1.000
_cell.angle_alpha   90.00
_cell.angle_beta   90.00
_cell.angle_gamma   90.00
#
_symmetry.space_group_name_H-M   'P 1'
#
loop_
_entity.id
_entity.type
_entity.pdbx_description
1 polymer ?
#
loop_
_entity_poly.entity_id
_entity_poly.type
_entity_poly.pdbx_seq_one_letter_code
_entity_poly.pdbx_strand_id
1 'polypeptide(L)'
;MAVRIIKYLGIFSYFEYILGESDNIKSKLDPNLKSFLLNKYKGFFIVIIGDHPKDKALAENLRAPFIGVLTGNHSAAELQQNNTSKTLILKSVKEIKPNLIYSLL
;
A
#
# COMPACT_ATOMS: atom_id res chain seq x y z
N MET A 1 9.60 -12.37 -8.56
CA MET A 1 10.88 -11.88 -7.92
C MET A 1 10.63 -11.53 -6.45
N ALA A 2 9.57 -10.79 -6.14
CA ALA A 2 9.19 -10.43 -4.77
C ALA A 2 9.11 -11.65 -3.83
N VAL A 3 8.45 -12.74 -4.23
CA VAL A 3 8.35 -13.97 -3.42
C VAL A 3 9.71 -14.53 -3.02
N ARG A 4 10.67 -14.55 -3.95
CA ARG A 4 12.02 -15.06 -3.67
C ARG A 4 12.73 -14.21 -2.61
N ILE A 5 12.63 -12.89 -2.73
CA ILE A 5 13.26 -11.93 -1.79
C ILE A 5 12.67 -12.10 -0.39
N ILE A 6 11.34 -12.08 -0.25
CA ILE A 6 10.71 -12.16 1.08
C ILE A 6 10.86 -13.54 1.75
N LYS A 7 10.98 -14.62 0.96
CA LYS A 7 11.35 -15.95 1.48
C LYS A 7 12.78 -15.96 2.00
N TYR A 8 13.72 -15.39 1.23
CA TYR A 8 15.11 -15.26 1.65
C TYR A 8 15.26 -14.43 2.93
N LEU A 9 14.49 -13.34 3.04
CA LEU A 9 14.45 -12.48 4.24
C LEU A 9 13.71 -13.11 5.44
N GLY A 10 13.10 -14.28 5.28
CA GLY A 10 12.38 -14.96 6.37
C GLY A 10 11.06 -14.29 6.80
N ILE A 11 10.52 -13.39 5.98
CA ILE A 11 9.31 -12.62 6.29
C ILE A 11 8.08 -13.04 5.47
N PHE A 12 8.20 -14.09 4.66
CA PHE A 12 7.12 -14.57 3.79
C PHE A 12 5.81 -14.86 4.56
N SER A 13 5.89 -15.39 5.78
CA SER A 13 4.72 -15.73 6.60
C SER A 13 3.87 -14.52 7.04
N TYR A 14 4.38 -13.30 6.91
CA TYR A 14 3.61 -12.08 7.20
C TYR A 14 2.74 -11.61 6.02
N PHE A 15 2.82 -12.27 4.85
CA PHE A 15 2.10 -11.86 3.65
C PHE A 15 1.04 -12.89 3.26
N GLU A 16 -0.24 -12.52 3.34
CA GLU A 16 -1.36 -13.35 2.87
C GLU A 16 -1.60 -13.27 1.36
N TYR A 17 -1.05 -12.25 0.70
CA TYR A 17 -1.19 -12.01 -0.72
C TYR A 17 0.01 -11.24 -1.26
N ILE A 18 0.46 -11.61 -2.46
CA ILE A 18 1.57 -10.95 -3.15
C ILE A 18 1.12 -10.66 -4.57
N LEU A 19 1.08 -9.37 -4.91
CA LEU A 19 0.67 -8.89 -6.22
C LEU A 19 1.68 -9.28 -7.30
N GLY A 20 1.20 -9.67 -8.49
CA GLY A 20 2.03 -9.99 -9.66
C GLY A 20 2.53 -11.44 -9.72
N GLU A 21 2.17 -12.28 -8.75
CA GLU A 21 2.50 -13.72 -8.77
C GLU A 21 1.30 -14.58 -9.23
N SER A 22 0.11 -14.00 -9.36
CA SER A 22 -1.05 -14.63 -10.02
C SER A 22 -1.15 -14.21 -11.49
N ASP A 23 -1.58 -15.10 -12.37
CA ASP A 23 -1.72 -14.81 -13.80
C ASP A 23 -2.73 -13.70 -14.12
N ASN A 24 -3.72 -13.48 -13.24
CA ASN A 24 -4.89 -12.64 -13.52
C ASN A 24 -4.75 -11.18 -13.09
N ILE A 25 -3.95 -10.87 -12.05
CA ILE A 25 -3.80 -9.51 -11.52
C ILE A 25 -2.31 -9.17 -11.44
N LYS A 26 -1.86 -8.29 -12.33
CA LYS A 26 -0.42 -8.05 -12.55
C LYS A 26 0.07 -6.68 -12.06
N SER A 27 -0.84 -5.74 -11.79
CA SER A 27 -0.48 -4.35 -11.52
C SER A 27 -1.30 -3.73 -10.39
N LYS A 28 -0.73 -2.72 -9.73
CA LYS A 28 -1.40 -1.90 -8.70
C LYS A 28 -2.60 -1.12 -9.26
N LEU A 29 -2.63 -0.90 -10.57
CA LEU A 29 -3.70 -0.19 -11.26
C LEU A 29 -4.59 -1.13 -12.09
N ASP A 30 -4.46 -2.44 -11.89
CA ASP A 30 -5.32 -3.42 -12.53
C ASP A 30 -6.77 -3.21 -12.04
N PRO A 31 -7.76 -3.10 -12.94
CA PRO A 31 -9.15 -2.85 -12.56
C PRO A 31 -9.72 -3.96 -11.68
N ASN A 32 -9.22 -5.20 -11.81
CA ASN A 32 -9.69 -6.34 -11.02
C ASN A 32 -9.07 -6.39 -9.61
N LEU A 33 -7.98 -5.66 -9.36
CA LEU A 33 -7.32 -5.64 -8.05
C LEU A 33 -8.25 -5.07 -6.98
N LYS A 34 -8.99 -4.01 -7.30
CA LYS A 34 -9.91 -3.36 -6.37
C LYS A 34 -10.97 -4.33 -5.86
N SER A 35 -11.70 -4.96 -6.79
CA SER A 35 -12.76 -5.90 -6.42
C SER A 35 -12.20 -7.08 -5.65
N PHE A 36 -11.05 -7.63 -6.07
CA PHE A 36 -10.37 -8.71 -5.35
C PHE A 36 -10.03 -8.33 -3.91
N LEU A 37 -9.35 -7.21 -3.67
CA LEU A 37 -8.94 -6.79 -2.33
C LEU A 37 -10.15 -6.50 -1.43
N LEU A 38 -11.16 -5.80 -1.94
CA LEU A 38 -12.36 -5.48 -1.16
C LEU A 38 -13.18 -6.72 -0.80
N ASN A 39 -13.16 -7.76 -1.64
CA ASN A 39 -13.85 -9.01 -1.35
C ASN A 39 -13.04 -9.90 -0.38
N LYS A 40 -11.73 -10.04 -0.61
CA LYS A 40 -10.84 -10.85 0.23
C LYS A 40 -10.72 -10.30 1.65
N TYR A 41 -10.63 -8.98 1.78
CA TYR A 41 -10.48 -8.27 3.06
C TYR A 41 -11.77 -7.59 3.51
N LYS A 42 -12.92 -8.17 3.18
CA LYS A 42 -14.23 -7.64 3.56
C LYS A 42 -14.33 -7.51 5.10
N GLY A 43 -14.71 -6.33 5.56
CA GLY A 43 -14.83 -6.02 6.99
C GLY A 43 -13.56 -5.51 7.65
N PHE A 44 -12.44 -5.44 6.92
CA PHE A 44 -11.21 -4.82 7.39
C PHE A 44 -11.08 -3.38 6.85
N PHE A 45 -10.43 -2.53 7.64
CA PHE A 45 -9.95 -1.24 7.15
C PHE A 45 -8.62 -1.46 6.42
N ILE A 46 -8.58 -1.08 5.14
CA ILE A 46 -7.36 -1.17 4.33
C ILE A 46 -6.62 0.15 4.42
N VAL A 47 -5.32 0.09 4.70
CA VAL A 47 -4.40 1.23 4.62
C VAL A 47 -3.29 0.87 3.65
N ILE A 48 -3.00 1.76 2.72
CA ILE A 48 -1.93 1.57 1.73
C ILE A 48 -0.67 2.28 2.20
N ILE A 49 0.46 1.58 2.15
CA ILE A 49 1.78 2.10 2.53
C ILE A 49 2.70 1.95 1.33
N GLY A 50 3.38 3.02 0.94
CA GLY A 50 4.30 2.98 -0.20
C GLY A 50 5.05 4.28 -0.42
N ASP A 51 6.02 4.23 -1.32
CA ASP A 51 6.91 5.35 -1.67
C ASP A 51 6.68 5.85 -3.10
N HIS A 52 5.73 5.27 -3.84
CA HIS A 52 5.48 5.60 -5.23
C HIS A 52 4.08 6.20 -5.42
N PRO A 53 3.90 7.17 -6.34
CA PRO A 53 2.58 7.65 -6.76
C PRO A 53 1.58 6.55 -7.18
N LYS A 54 2.05 5.38 -7.63
CA LYS A 54 1.17 4.24 -7.96
C LYS A 54 0.55 3.60 -6.72
N ASP A 55 1.23 3.65 -5.57
CA ASP A 55 0.66 3.22 -4.29
C ASP A 55 -0.42 4.20 -3.83
N LYS A 56 -0.17 5.50 -3.98
CA LYS A 56 -1.19 6.52 -3.75
C LYS A 56 -2.42 6.31 -4.63
N ALA A 57 -2.23 6.13 -5.94
CA ALA A 57 -3.33 5.91 -6.87
C ALA A 57 -4.14 4.64 -6.52
N LEU A 58 -3.48 3.58 -6.02
CA LEU A 58 -4.18 2.41 -5.48
C LEU A 58 -5.01 2.78 -4.24
N ALA A 59 -4.44 3.56 -3.30
CA ALA A 59 -5.16 4.03 -2.13
C ALA A 59 -6.41 4.83 -2.51
N GLU A 60 -6.30 5.75 -3.46
CA GLU A 60 -7.41 6.54 -3.98
C GLU A 60 -8.49 5.66 -4.63
N ASN A 61 -8.08 4.69 -5.46
CA ASN A 61 -9.00 3.76 -6.09
C ASN A 61 -9.77 2.92 -5.06
N LEU A 62 -9.10 2.53 -3.98
CA LEU A 62 -9.70 1.80 -2.85
C LEU A 62 -10.48 2.71 -1.88
N ARG A 63 -10.36 4.04 -2.01
CA ARG A 63 -10.80 5.03 -1.00
C ARG A 63 -10.22 4.73 0.40
N ALA A 64 -8.99 4.26 0.42
CA ALA A 64 -8.24 3.88 1.61
C ALA A 64 -7.31 5.03 2.03
N PRO A 65 -6.96 5.15 3.32
CA PRO A 65 -5.87 6.03 3.73
C PRO A 65 -4.53 5.60 3.13
N PHE A 66 -3.66 6.59 2.95
CA PHE A 66 -2.32 6.42 2.39
C PHE A 66 -1.23 6.86 3.38
N ILE A 67 -0.23 6.02 3.58
CA ILE A 67 1.00 6.36 4.30
C ILE A 67 2.15 6.36 3.30
N GLY A 68 2.57 7.56 2.89
CA GLY A 68 3.73 7.78 2.04
C GLY A 68 5.03 7.68 2.84
N VAL A 69 6.00 6.89 2.38
CA VAL A 69 7.33 6.83 3.00
C VAL A 69 8.40 7.38 2.05
N LEU A 70 9.28 8.24 2.57
CA LEU A 70 10.33 8.93 1.79
C LEU A 70 11.63 8.10 1.65
N THR A 71 11.50 6.78 1.52
CA THR A 71 12.64 5.87 1.31
C THR A 71 12.97 5.64 -0.15
N GLY A 72 12.07 6.06 -1.06
CA GLY A 72 12.21 5.94 -2.51
C GLY A 72 12.75 7.21 -3.17
N ASN A 73 12.53 7.31 -4.49
CA ASN A 73 12.98 8.44 -5.30
C ASN A 73 11.95 9.58 -5.38
N HIS A 74 10.78 9.41 -4.77
CA HIS A 74 9.69 10.37 -4.87
C HIS A 74 9.65 11.33 -3.68
N SER A 75 9.32 12.59 -3.97
CA SER A 75 9.27 13.63 -2.95
C SER A 75 7.95 13.61 -2.16
N ALA A 76 7.95 14.24 -0.98
CA ALA A 76 6.73 14.42 -0.20
C ALA A 76 5.65 15.17 -0.99
N ALA A 77 6.04 16.15 -1.80
CA ALA A 77 5.11 16.92 -2.63
C ALA A 77 4.43 16.03 -3.68
N GLU A 78 5.18 15.14 -4.33
CA GLU A 78 4.64 14.16 -5.29
C GLU A 78 3.66 13.19 -4.61
N LEU A 79 3.99 12.72 -3.40
CA LEU A 79 3.12 11.83 -2.63
C LEU A 79 1.90 12.54 -2.00
N GLN A 80 1.89 13.88 -1.92
CA GLN A 80 0.76 14.67 -1.40
C GLN A 80 -0.14 15.25 -2.50
N GLN A 81 0.27 15.20 -3.76
CA GLN A 81 -0.47 15.78 -4.88
C GLN A 81 -1.87 15.14 -5.04
N ASN A 82 -2.92 15.94 -5.26
CA ASN A 82 -4.31 15.49 -5.45
C ASN A 82 -4.94 14.74 -4.25
N ASN A 83 -4.87 15.31 -3.05
CA ASN A 83 -5.36 14.70 -1.79
C ASN A 83 -6.87 14.44 -1.75
N THR A 84 -7.31 13.33 -2.33
CA THR A 84 -8.68 12.81 -2.18
C THR A 84 -8.80 11.78 -1.06
N SER A 85 -7.68 11.26 -0.55
CA SER A 85 -7.58 10.30 0.56
C SER A 85 -6.77 10.87 1.73
N LYS A 86 -7.12 10.46 2.97
CA LYS A 86 -6.35 10.80 4.19
C LYS A 86 -4.90 10.33 4.00
N THR A 87 -3.96 11.27 3.96
CA THR A 87 -2.55 11.00 3.63
C THR A 87 -1.63 11.41 4.78
N LEU A 88 -0.74 10.50 5.19
CA LEU A 88 0.35 10.75 6.14
C LEU A 88 1.68 10.52 5.43
N ILE A 89 2.65 11.44 5.61
CA ILE A 89 4.00 11.28 5.05
C ILE A 89 5.01 11.07 6.18
N LEU A 90 5.81 10.02 6.09
CA LEU A 90 6.85 9.64 7.05
C LEU A 90 8.20 9.51 6.33
N LYS A 91 9.32 9.63 7.05
CA LYS A 91 10.64 9.42 6.41
C LYS A 91 10.92 7.93 6.18
N SER A 92 10.40 7.06 7.05
CA SER A 92 10.58 5.61 6.96
C SER A 92 9.42 4.84 7.58
N VAL A 93 9.26 3.57 7.18
CA VAL A 93 8.36 2.61 7.84
C VAL A 93 8.66 2.42 9.33
N LYS A 94 9.90 2.74 9.78
CA LYS A 94 10.30 2.69 11.19
C LYS A 94 9.53 3.67 12.09
N GLU A 95 8.93 4.71 11.51
CA GLU A 95 8.15 5.70 12.25
C GLU A 95 6.68 5.29 12.42
N ILE A 96 6.25 4.22 11.75
CA ILE A 96 4.85 3.76 11.82
C ILE A 96 4.56 3.26 13.24
N LYS A 97 3.49 3.78 13.82
CA LYS A 97 2.96 3.40 15.12
C LYS A 97 1.46 3.15 15.02
N PRO A 98 0.87 2.26 15.84
CA PRO A 98 -0.56 1.96 15.79
C PRO A 98 -1.44 3.20 15.91
N ASN A 99 -1.12 4.15 16.79
CA ASN A 99 -1.88 5.38 16.97
C ASN A 99 -1.91 6.25 15.70
N LEU A 100 -0.84 6.26 14.90
CA LEU A 100 -0.81 6.96 13.62
C LEU A 100 -1.76 6.30 12.61
N ILE A 101 -1.80 4.97 12.57
CA ILE A 101 -2.73 4.22 11.72
C ILE A 101 -4.18 4.51 12.15
N TYR A 102 -4.47 4.48 13.45
CA TYR A 102 -5.82 4.75 13.95
C TYR A 102 -6.29 6.19 13.70
N SER A 103 -5.38 7.17 13.68
CA SER A 103 -5.74 8.56 13.32
C SER A 103 -6.19 8.73 11.86
N LEU A 104 -5.91 7.73 11.01
CA LEU A 104 -6.29 7.73 9.61
C LEU A 104 -7.64 7.03 9.35
N LEU A 105 -8.19 6.31 10.33
CA LEU A 105 -9.53 5.74 10.27
C LEU A 105 -10.55 6.86 10.56
#